data_AF-A0A1A0FML2-F1
#
_entry.id   AF-A0A1A0FML2-F1
#
_cell.length_a   1.000
_cell.length_b   1.000
_cell.length_c   1.000
_cell.angle_alpha   90.00
_cell.angle_beta   90.00
_cell.angle_gamma   90.00
#
_symmetry.space_group_name_H-M   'P 1'
#
loop_
_entity.id
_entity.type
_entity.pdbx_description
1 polymer ?
#
loop_
_entity_poly.entity_id
_entity_poly.type
_entity_poly.pdbx_seq_one_letter_code
_entity_poly.pdbx_strand_id
1 'polypeptide(L)'
;MASSQLIEQYRQWQTFQRQDQLSREHFGVVQRLEDARATSKQVVEAYRSMAEKASKEGACYRTLFLRKRDDQHALPCEGWLFVRRVLSEGNSTRVRVTLVETFTLEDGTLAPGDKPARKLTLEIFEQVQVDKGMRTSVRVDCLDAPEDYHFITLLDAVRGDLRPYLK
;
A
#
# COMPACT_ATOMS: atom_id res chain seq x y z
N MET A 1 -12.24 33.63 15.68
CA MET A 1 -12.02 32.41 16.50
C MET A 1 -13.02 31.29 16.16
N ALA A 2 -14.34 31.55 16.05
CA ALA A 2 -15.31 30.51 15.66
C ALA A 2 -15.08 29.95 14.23
N SER A 3 -14.65 30.78 13.28
CA SER A 3 -14.40 30.36 11.89
C SER A 3 -13.19 29.43 11.75
N SER A 4 -12.11 29.64 12.51
CA SER A 4 -10.92 28.78 12.45
C SER A 4 -11.19 27.39 13.04
N GLN A 5 -11.96 27.31 14.13
CA GLN A 5 -12.41 26.05 14.71
C GLN A 5 -13.30 25.25 13.75
N LEU A 6 -14.23 25.93 13.05
CA LEU A 6 -15.09 25.28 12.07
C LEU A 6 -14.28 24.70 10.89
N ILE A 7 -13.26 25.42 10.41
CA ILE A 7 -12.38 24.94 9.33
C ILE A 7 -11.56 23.72 9.79
N GLU A 8 -11.08 23.72 11.03
CA GLU A 8 -10.34 22.58 11.59
C GLU A 8 -11.23 21.33 11.73
N GLN A 9 -12.43 21.49 12.27
CA GLN A 9 -13.43 20.42 12.35
C GLN A 9 -13.80 19.89 10.95
N TYR A 10 -13.94 20.77 9.97
CA TYR A 10 -14.19 20.37 8.59
C TYR A 10 -13.04 19.52 8.01
N ARG A 11 -11.78 19.89 8.24
CA ARG A 11 -10.61 19.10 7.80
C ARG A 11 -10.51 17.74 8.50
N GLN A 12 -10.83 17.68 9.80
CA GLN A 12 -10.91 16.41 10.52
C GLN A 12 -12.01 15.52 9.94
N TRP A 13 -13.19 16.08 9.66
CA TRP A 13 -14.28 15.35 9.02
C TRP A 13 -13.89 14.82 7.64
N GLN A 14 -13.22 15.62 6.80
CA GLN A 14 -12.70 15.17 5.51
C GLN A 14 -11.70 14.00 5.65
N THR A 15 -10.85 14.04 6.67
CA THR A 15 -9.90 12.97 6.98
C THR A 15 -10.62 11.68 7.35
N PHE A 16 -11.66 11.74 8.19
CA PHE A 16 -12.47 10.56 8.52
C PHE A 16 -13.24 10.01 7.31
N GLN A 17 -13.81 10.88 6.47
CA GLN A 17 -14.47 10.45 5.23
C GLN A 17 -13.49 9.73 4.29
N ARG A 18 -12.25 10.25 4.16
CA ARG A 18 -11.21 9.60 3.37
C ARG A 18 -10.79 8.26 3.96
N GLN A 19 -10.63 8.17 5.28
CA GLN A 19 -10.31 6.91 5.96
C GLN A 19 -11.36 5.83 5.68
N ASP A 20 -12.64 6.18 5.81
CA ASP A 20 -13.77 5.28 5.55
C ASP A 20 -13.85 4.85 4.07
N GLN A 21 -13.55 5.76 3.14
CA GLN A 21 -13.38 5.42 1.72
C GLN A 21 -12.27 4.38 1.50
N LEU A 22 -11.09 4.60 2.07
CA LEU A 22 -9.96 3.67 1.94
C LEU A 22 -10.25 2.32 2.59
N SER A 23 -10.99 2.28 3.70
CA SER A 23 -11.44 1.04 4.34
C SER A 23 -12.32 0.20 3.42
N ARG A 24 -13.32 0.81 2.78
CA ARG A 24 -14.15 0.12 1.79
C ARG A 24 -13.35 -0.34 0.58
N GLU A 25 -12.46 0.50 0.09
CA GLU A 25 -11.65 0.20 -1.09
C GLU A 25 -10.68 -0.97 -0.83
N HIS A 26 -9.92 -0.90 0.27
CA HIS A 26 -8.99 -1.97 0.66
C HIS A 26 -9.72 -3.30 0.79
N PHE A 27 -10.81 -3.33 1.56
CA PHE A 27 -11.64 -4.53 1.72
C PHE A 27 -12.15 -5.05 0.38
N GLY A 28 -12.67 -4.17 -0.48
CA GLY A 28 -13.18 -4.55 -1.80
C GLY A 28 -12.10 -5.08 -2.76
N VAL A 29 -10.85 -4.61 -2.66
CA VAL A 29 -9.74 -5.18 -3.45
C VAL A 29 -9.32 -6.53 -2.90
N VAL A 30 -9.19 -6.68 -1.58
CA VAL A 30 -8.88 -7.98 -0.94
C VAL A 30 -9.90 -9.03 -1.37
N GLN A 31 -11.19 -8.73 -1.26
CA GLN A 31 -12.25 -9.66 -1.65
C GLN A 31 -12.16 -10.05 -3.13
N ARG A 32 -11.90 -9.11 -4.04
CA ARG A 32 -11.71 -9.40 -5.47
C ARG A 32 -10.50 -10.28 -5.74
N LEU A 33 -9.39 -10.09 -5.03
CA LEU A 33 -8.21 -10.95 -5.15
C LEU A 33 -8.49 -12.38 -4.69
N GLU A 34 -9.25 -12.54 -3.60
CA GLU A 34 -9.69 -13.84 -3.10
C GLU A 34 -10.65 -14.52 -4.09
N ASP A 35 -11.65 -13.80 -4.61
CA ASP A 35 -12.62 -14.32 -5.57
C ASP A 35 -11.97 -14.73 -6.90
N ALA A 36 -10.98 -13.94 -7.36
CA ALA A 36 -10.19 -14.25 -8.55
C ALA A 36 -9.17 -15.38 -8.34
N ARG A 37 -8.98 -15.86 -7.10
CA ARG A 37 -7.97 -16.85 -6.71
C ARG A 37 -6.57 -16.45 -7.20
N ALA A 38 -6.23 -15.17 -7.01
CA ALA A 38 -4.94 -14.65 -7.42
C ALA A 38 -3.81 -15.41 -6.72
N THR A 39 -2.82 -15.83 -7.50
CA THR A 39 -1.66 -16.56 -7.00
C THR A 39 -0.47 -15.62 -6.77
N SER A 40 0.40 -15.98 -5.84
CA SER A 40 1.70 -15.37 -5.62
C SER A 40 2.50 -15.22 -6.91
N LYS A 41 2.47 -16.22 -7.81
CA LYS A 41 3.13 -16.14 -9.12
C LYS A 41 2.61 -14.98 -9.97
N GLN A 42 1.30 -14.79 -10.06
CA GLN A 42 0.72 -13.67 -10.82
C GLN A 42 1.09 -12.32 -10.21
N VAL A 43 1.06 -12.23 -8.87
CA VAL A 43 1.47 -11.00 -8.16
C VAL A 43 2.95 -10.70 -8.38
N VAL A 44 3.82 -11.71 -8.33
CA VAL A 44 5.26 -11.57 -8.62
C VAL A 44 5.49 -11.06 -10.04
N GLU A 45 4.81 -11.60 -11.04
CA GLU A 45 4.89 -11.12 -12.43
C GLU A 45 4.43 -9.66 -12.55
N ALA A 46 3.36 -9.28 -11.86
CA ALA A 46 2.92 -7.89 -11.80
C ALA A 46 4.01 -6.96 -11.22
N TYR A 47 4.62 -7.33 -10.09
CA TYR A 47 5.72 -6.56 -9.50
C TYR A 47 6.96 -6.51 -10.40
N ARG A 48 7.26 -7.56 -11.17
CA ARG A 48 8.35 -7.54 -12.17
C ARG A 48 8.06 -6.52 -13.27
N SER A 49 6.84 -6.51 -13.81
CA SER A 49 6.39 -5.53 -14.79
C SER A 49 6.44 -4.09 -14.25
N MET A 50 6.01 -3.90 -12.99
CA MET A 50 6.11 -2.61 -12.31
C MET A 50 7.56 -2.17 -12.15
N ALA A 51 8.48 -3.07 -11.79
CA ALA A 51 9.91 -2.74 -11.64
C ALA A 51 10.54 -2.31 -12.97
N GLU A 52 10.20 -2.99 -14.06
CA GLU A 52 10.67 -2.64 -15.39
C GLU A 52 10.20 -1.23 -15.81
N LYS A 53 8.90 -0.94 -15.65
CA LYS A 53 8.32 0.37 -15.93
C LYS A 53 8.88 1.46 -15.00
N ALA A 54 9.07 1.15 -13.72
CA ALA A 54 9.68 2.05 -12.76
C ALA A 54 11.10 2.47 -13.19
N SER A 55 11.92 1.51 -13.63
CA SER A 55 13.28 1.79 -14.10
C SER A 55 13.31 2.61 -15.39
N LYS A 56 12.43 2.34 -16.35
CA LYS A 56 12.40 3.03 -17.65
C LYS A 56 11.75 4.41 -17.55
N GLU A 57 10.58 4.47 -16.91
CA GLU A 57 9.65 5.60 -16.98
C GLU A 57 9.53 6.35 -15.65
N GLY A 58 10.08 5.81 -14.56
CA GLY A 58 9.90 6.43 -13.24
C GLY A 58 8.54 6.12 -12.60
N ALA A 59 7.83 5.11 -13.14
CA ALA A 59 6.50 4.74 -12.72
C ALA A 59 6.44 4.43 -11.22
N CYS A 60 5.54 5.13 -10.54
CA CYS A 60 5.10 4.88 -9.17
C CYS A 60 3.63 4.50 -9.22
N TYR A 61 3.26 3.48 -8.45
CA TYR A 61 1.93 2.90 -8.46
C TYR A 61 1.18 3.27 -7.19
N ARG A 62 -0.12 3.54 -7.30
CA ARG A 62 -0.92 3.77 -6.10
C ARG A 62 -0.98 2.48 -5.29
N THR A 63 -0.75 2.59 -4.00
CA THR A 63 -0.72 1.44 -3.09
C THR A 63 -1.52 1.74 -1.83
N LEU A 64 -2.34 0.78 -1.43
CA LEU A 64 -3.02 0.74 -0.15
C LEU A 64 -2.33 -0.29 0.74
N PHE A 65 -2.22 -0.02 2.03
CA PHE A 65 -1.68 -0.97 3.00
C PHE A 65 -2.32 -0.72 4.36
N LEU A 66 -2.34 -1.73 5.23
CA LEU A 66 -2.82 -1.57 6.60
C LEU A 66 -1.65 -1.23 7.52
N ARG A 67 -1.88 -0.29 8.43
CA ARG A 67 -0.97 -0.02 9.55
C ARG A 67 -1.64 -0.43 10.85
N LYS A 68 -1.01 -1.35 11.58
CA LYS A 68 -1.41 -1.74 12.94
C LYS A 68 -1.01 -0.64 13.92
N ARG A 69 -1.90 -0.34 14.87
CA ARG A 69 -1.68 0.60 15.96
C ARG A 69 -1.57 -0.09 17.32
N ASP A 70 -1.17 0.68 18.32
CA ASP A 70 -0.98 0.25 19.71
C ASP A 70 -2.27 -0.33 20.32
N ASP A 71 -3.42 0.18 19.91
CA ASP A 71 -4.75 -0.31 20.31
C ASP A 71 -5.22 -1.55 19.52
N GLN A 72 -4.31 -2.16 18.75
CA GLN A 72 -4.52 -3.33 17.88
C GLN A 72 -5.47 -3.11 16.70
N HIS A 73 -6.01 -1.91 16.49
CA HIS A 73 -6.72 -1.61 15.27
C HIS A 73 -5.75 -1.49 14.10
N ALA A 74 -6.21 -1.89 12.92
CA ALA A 74 -5.50 -1.71 11.68
C ALA A 74 -6.28 -0.79 10.76
N LEU A 75 -5.64 0.28 10.32
CA LEU A 75 -6.27 1.29 9.46
C LEU A 75 -5.55 1.34 8.11
N PRO A 76 -6.29 1.45 6.99
CA PRO A 76 -5.65 1.60 5.70
C PRO A 76 -5.00 2.97 5.55
N CYS A 77 -3.77 2.94 5.09
CA CYS A 77 -2.99 4.05 4.61
C CYS A 77 -2.88 3.99 3.09
N GLU A 78 -2.49 5.11 2.48
CA GLU A 78 -2.28 5.23 1.04
C GLU A 78 -0.92 5.85 0.75
N GLY A 79 -0.32 5.41 -0.34
CA GLY A 79 0.86 6.06 -0.89
C GLY A 79 1.13 5.67 -2.34
N TRP A 80 2.27 6.13 -2.83
CA TRP A 80 2.82 5.77 -4.12
C TRP A 80 4.05 4.90 -3.94
N LEU A 81 4.03 3.73 -4.56
CA LEU A 81 5.07 2.72 -4.48
C LEU A 81 5.90 2.73 -5.75
N PHE A 82 7.17 3.09 -5.60
CA PHE A 82 8.18 2.91 -6.63
C PHE A 82 8.84 1.55 -6.45
N VAL A 83 8.63 0.63 -7.40
CA VAL A 83 9.18 -0.72 -7.34
C VAL A 83 10.60 -0.71 -7.91
N ARG A 84 11.62 -0.93 -7.06
CA ARG A 84 13.03 -0.88 -7.50
C ARG A 84 13.47 -2.16 -8.18
N ARG A 85 13.19 -3.30 -7.54
CA ARG A 85 13.53 -4.64 -8.05
C ARG A 85 12.80 -5.72 -7.28
N VAL A 86 12.56 -6.83 -7.97
CA VAL A 86 12.07 -8.09 -7.39
C VAL A 86 13.27 -9.02 -7.17
N LEU A 87 13.34 -9.64 -5.99
CA LEU A 87 14.36 -10.58 -5.55
C LEU A 87 13.67 -11.92 -5.28
N SER A 88 14.03 -12.97 -6.02
CA SER A 88 13.51 -14.32 -5.76
C SER A 88 14.54 -15.10 -4.93
N GLU A 89 14.19 -15.46 -3.69
CA GLU A 89 15.06 -16.17 -2.75
C GLU A 89 14.33 -17.44 -2.24
N GLY A 90 14.59 -18.59 -2.86
CA GLY A 90 13.99 -19.86 -2.44
C GLY A 90 12.47 -19.88 -2.56
N ASN A 91 11.77 -20.06 -1.44
CA ASN A 91 10.30 -20.16 -1.37
C ASN A 91 9.58 -18.82 -1.19
N SER A 92 10.29 -17.69 -1.00
CA SER A 92 9.66 -16.37 -0.90
C SER A 92 10.22 -15.42 -1.94
N THR A 93 9.36 -14.48 -2.38
CA THR A 93 9.78 -13.42 -3.28
C THR A 93 9.73 -12.10 -2.53
N ARG A 94 10.88 -11.43 -2.48
CA ARG A 94 11.02 -10.12 -1.85
C ARG A 94 11.03 -9.03 -2.91
N VAL A 95 10.55 -7.85 -2.56
CA VAL A 95 10.51 -6.69 -3.46
C VAL A 95 11.09 -5.49 -2.73
N ARG A 96 12.13 -4.88 -3.29
CA ARG A 96 12.67 -3.62 -2.77
C ARG A 96 11.89 -2.48 -3.40
N VAL A 97 11.35 -1.60 -2.56
CA VAL A 97 10.45 -0.52 -2.96
C VAL A 97 10.82 0.79 -2.27
N THR A 98 10.28 1.88 -2.78
CA THR A 98 10.28 3.17 -2.10
C THR A 98 8.84 3.67 -2.04
N LEU A 99 8.34 3.88 -0.83
CA LEU A 99 6.99 4.32 -0.55
C LEU A 99 6.99 5.82 -0.26
N VAL A 100 6.16 6.57 -0.97
CA VAL A 100 5.81 7.96 -0.67
C VAL A 100 4.39 7.96 -0.13
N GLU A 101 4.22 8.11 1.18
CA GLU A 101 2.90 8.15 1.82
C GLU A 101 2.14 9.42 1.42
N THR A 102 0.85 9.26 1.12
CA THR A 102 -0.04 10.38 0.76
C THR A 102 -1.28 10.44 1.63
N PHE A 103 -1.54 9.42 2.45
CA PHE A 103 -2.59 9.48 3.46
C PHE A 103 -2.31 8.56 4.65
N THR A 104 -2.54 9.10 5.85
CA THR A 104 -2.73 8.38 7.12
C THR A 104 -3.88 9.05 7.86
N LEU A 105 -4.50 8.38 8.83
CA LEU A 105 -5.54 9.05 9.62
C LEU A 105 -4.96 10.16 10.52
N GLU A 106 -3.73 10.01 11.00
CA GLU A 106 -3.06 10.99 11.87
C GLU A 106 -2.74 12.29 11.14
N ASP A 107 -2.25 12.18 9.90
CA ASP A 107 -1.77 13.34 9.15
C ASP A 107 -2.79 13.85 8.11
N GLY A 108 -3.83 13.06 7.83
CA GLY A 108 -4.76 13.33 6.75
C GLY A 108 -4.11 13.17 5.38
N THR A 109 -4.45 14.05 4.43
CA THR A 109 -3.86 14.02 3.08
C THR A 109 -2.52 14.74 3.07
N LEU A 110 -1.49 14.03 2.60
CA LEU A 110 -0.12 14.52 2.48
C LEU A 110 0.22 14.77 1.01
N ALA A 111 0.89 15.88 0.72
CA ALA A 111 1.50 16.11 -0.57
C ALA A 111 2.81 15.32 -0.69
N PRO A 112 3.21 14.88 -1.90
CA PRO A 112 4.52 14.27 -2.10
C PRO A 112 5.64 15.19 -1.60
N GLY A 113 6.50 14.66 -0.74
CA GLY A 113 7.60 15.40 -0.12
C GLY A 113 7.31 16.00 1.26
N ASP A 114 6.06 16.02 1.72
CA ASP A 114 5.72 16.44 3.09
C ASP A 114 6.35 15.51 4.14
N LYS A 115 6.49 14.22 3.77
CA LYS A 115 7.22 13.21 4.54
C LYS A 115 8.33 12.57 3.69
N PRO A 116 9.46 12.15 4.31
CA PRO A 116 10.51 11.45 3.61
C PRO A 116 9.99 10.12 3.06
N ALA A 117 10.46 9.75 1.87
CA ALA A 117 10.12 8.46 1.30
C ALA A 117 10.76 7.32 2.10
N ARG A 118 10.02 6.24 2.27
CA ARG A 118 10.44 5.07 3.04
C ARG A 118 10.96 4.00 2.11
N LYS A 119 12.19 3.55 2.31
CA LYS A 119 12.76 2.39 1.59
C LYS A 119 12.34 1.14 2.32
N LEU A 120 11.55 0.30 1.67
CA LEU A 120 10.95 -0.88 2.27
C LEU A 120 11.29 -2.14 1.47
N THR A 121 11.10 -3.26 2.12
CA THR A 121 11.22 -4.61 1.60
C THR A 121 9.91 -5.29 1.85
N LEU A 122 9.23 -5.61 0.76
CA LEU A 122 7.99 -6.37 0.82
C LEU A 122 8.30 -7.84 0.60
N GLU A 123 7.51 -8.72 1.18
CA GLU A 123 7.53 -10.15 0.93
C GLU A 123 6.19 -10.60 0.36
N ILE A 124 6.22 -11.34 -0.73
CA ILE A 124 5.06 -11.92 -1.40
C ILE A 124 5.03 -13.41 -1.06
N PHE A 125 3.92 -13.86 -0.49
CA PHE A 125 3.73 -15.25 -0.08
C PHE A 125 2.26 -15.70 -0.18
N GLU A 126 2.03 -17.01 -0.17
CA GLU A 126 0.70 -17.60 -0.02
C GLU A 126 0.37 -17.74 1.46
N GLN A 127 -0.79 -17.24 1.87
CA GLN A 127 -1.34 -17.44 3.21
C GLN A 127 -2.48 -18.46 3.15
N VAL A 128 -2.48 -19.42 4.07
CA VAL A 128 -3.62 -20.32 4.26
C VAL A 128 -4.63 -19.66 5.20
N GLN A 129 -5.86 -19.48 4.71
CA GLN A 129 -7.02 -18.98 5.44
C GLN A 129 -7.79 -20.15 6.02
N VAL A 130 -7.46 -20.54 7.25
CA VAL A 130 -8.08 -21.69 7.94
C VAL A 130 -9.58 -21.47 8.10
N ASP A 131 -9.99 -20.28 8.55
CA ASP A 131 -11.39 -19.92 8.82
C ASP A 131 -12.27 -19.84 7.55
N LYS A 132 -11.66 -19.82 6.37
CA LYS A 132 -12.34 -19.80 5.07
C LYS A 132 -12.33 -21.16 4.38
N GLY A 133 -12.24 -22.25 5.15
CA GLY A 133 -12.21 -23.62 4.63
C GLY A 133 -10.86 -23.98 4.00
N MET A 134 -9.75 -23.54 4.63
CA MET A 134 -8.37 -23.79 4.17
C MET A 134 -8.07 -23.28 2.75
N ARG A 135 -8.66 -22.15 2.36
CA ARG A 135 -8.35 -21.49 1.08
C ARG A 135 -6.98 -20.82 1.15
N THR A 136 -6.26 -20.78 0.04
CA THR A 136 -5.03 -19.98 -0.09
C THR A 136 -5.36 -18.60 -0.63
N SER A 137 -4.72 -17.57 -0.09
CA SER A 137 -4.73 -16.22 -0.65
C SER A 137 -3.33 -15.64 -0.69
N VAL A 138 -3.02 -14.87 -1.73
CA VAL A 138 -1.76 -14.15 -1.82
C VAL A 138 -1.73 -12.97 -0.87
N ARG A 139 -0.59 -12.76 -0.22
CA ARG A 139 -0.35 -11.64 0.70
C ARG A 139 0.99 -10.98 0.40
N VAL A 140 1.03 -9.67 0.60
CA VAL A 140 2.23 -8.85 0.47
C VAL A 140 2.40 -8.04 1.74
N ASP A 141 3.46 -8.30 2.49
CA ASP A 141 3.70 -7.63 3.79
C ASP A 141 5.06 -6.94 3.82
N CYS A 142 5.22 -5.94 4.69
CA CYS A 142 6.51 -5.30 4.90
C CYS A 142 7.36 -6.10 5.91
N LEU A 143 8.63 -6.31 5.57
CA LEU A 143 9.61 -6.94 6.47
C LEU A 143 10.32 -5.91 7.37
N ASP A 144 10.51 -4.69 6.89
CA ASP A 144 11.27 -3.65 7.61
C ASP A 144 10.42 -2.95 8.68
N ALA A 145 9.10 -2.97 8.53
CA ALA A 145 8.11 -2.33 9.41
C ALA A 145 6.89 -3.27 9.53
N PRO A 146 6.93 -4.30 10.41
CA PRO A 146 5.88 -5.32 10.49
C PRO A 146 4.49 -4.80 10.89
N GLU A 147 4.42 -3.58 11.43
CA GLU A 147 3.18 -2.85 11.64
C GLU A 147 2.48 -2.48 10.33
N ASP A 148 3.22 -2.38 9.22
CA ASP A 148 2.69 -2.15 7.88
C ASP A 148 2.56 -3.46 7.10
N TYR A 149 1.36 -3.81 6.68
CA TYR A 149 1.08 -5.11 6.07
C TYR A 149 -0.09 -5.05 5.08
N HIS A 150 -0.36 -6.16 4.38
CA HIS A 150 -1.45 -6.22 3.37
C HIS A 150 -1.34 -5.13 2.30
N PHE A 151 -0.16 -5.00 1.70
CA PHE A 151 0.11 -4.09 0.59
C PHE A 151 -0.64 -4.54 -0.67
N ILE A 152 -1.41 -3.61 -1.23
CA ILE A 152 -2.18 -3.75 -2.45
C ILE A 152 -1.75 -2.66 -3.40
N THR A 153 -1.00 -3.03 -4.45
CA THR A 153 -0.49 -2.09 -5.45
C THR A 153 -1.34 -2.16 -6.72
N LEU A 154 -1.94 -1.04 -7.10
CA LEU A 154 -2.91 -0.95 -8.18
C LEU A 154 -2.22 -0.66 -9.51
N LEU A 155 -2.40 -1.54 -10.50
CA LEU A 155 -1.73 -1.45 -11.81
C LEU A 155 -2.29 -0.35 -12.71
N ASP A 156 -3.52 0.07 -12.47
CA ASP A 156 -4.28 1.06 -13.26
C ASP A 156 -4.07 2.51 -12.79
N ALA A 157 -3.48 2.70 -11.60
CA ALA A 157 -3.19 4.02 -11.05
C ALA A 157 -1.67 4.27 -10.98
N VAL A 158 -1.15 4.98 -11.98
CA VAL A 158 0.30 5.16 -12.20
C VAL A 158 0.67 6.63 -12.39
N ARG A 159 1.82 7.04 -11.81
CA ARG A 159 2.41 8.37 -11.95
C ARG A 159 3.91 8.29 -12.24
N GLY A 160 4.43 9.17 -13.12
CA GLY A 160 5.86 9.25 -13.44
C GLY A 160 6.58 10.46 -12.82
N ASP A 161 5.84 11.38 -12.22
CA ASP A 161 6.32 12.69 -11.77
C ASP A 161 6.95 12.67 -10.36
N LEU A 162 6.93 11.52 -9.67
CA LEU A 162 7.34 11.43 -8.27
C LEU A 162 8.84 11.24 -8.04
N ARG A 163 9.65 11.10 -9.10
CA ARG A 163 11.11 10.92 -9.01
C ARG A 163 11.83 11.88 -8.05
N PRO A 164 11.49 13.19 -7.98
CA PRO A 164 12.14 14.13 -7.07
C PRO A 164 11.99 13.75 -5.58
N TYR A 165 10.93 13.03 -5.23
CA TYR A 165 10.56 12.69 -3.85
C TYR A 165 11.04 11.29 -3.42
N LEU A 166 11.72 10.53 -4.28
CA LEU A 166 12.12 9.13 -4.01
C LEU A 166 13.48 8.97 -3.29
N LYS A 167 14.08 10.06 -2.83
CA LYS A 167 15.45 10.06 -2.29
C LYS A 167 15.52 9.52 -0.87
#